data_AF-A0A9E5SBZ2-F1
#
_entry.id   AF-A0A9E5SBZ2-F1
#
_cell.length_a   1.000
_cell.length_b   1.000
_cell.length_c   1.000
_cell.angle_alpha   90.00
_cell.angle_beta   90.00
_cell.angle_gamma   90.00
#
_symmetry.space_group_name_H-M   'P 1'
#
loop_
_entity.id
_entity.type
_entity.pdbx_description
1 polymer ?
#
loop_
_entity_poly.entity_id
_entity_poly.type
_entity_poly.pdbx_seq_one_letter_code
_entity_poly.pdbx_strand_id
1 'polypeptide(L)'
;THYAAGVSCADCHMPYVKEGNVKITSHWWTSPLKHMQQSCLVCHRESAEKLRERVFYTQDRTYEMKNLAGKTIEKAIQEIAKSAKTPGVNEKILDQARTLHRQAQWYWDWMAAENSMGFHNPQEGLYLLGKAVDCAHKAIEKAQEARTAER
;
A
#
# COMPACT_ATOMS: atom_id res chain seq x y z
N THR A 1 3.61 -2.91 15.99
CA THR A 1 4.58 -2.74 14.88
C THR A 1 5.95 -2.42 15.45
N HIS A 2 7.02 -2.41 14.64
CA HIS A 2 8.37 -2.02 15.09
C HIS A 2 8.39 -0.64 15.74
N TYR A 3 7.73 0.36 15.12
CA TYR A 3 7.64 1.71 15.66
C TYR A 3 6.98 1.77 17.05
N ALA A 4 5.90 1.03 17.27
CA ALA A 4 5.23 0.98 18.57
C ALA A 4 6.11 0.36 19.69
N ALA A 5 7.15 -0.38 19.32
CA ALA A 5 8.15 -0.92 20.24
C ALA A 5 9.39 -0.01 20.39
N GLY A 6 9.37 1.20 19.83
CA GLY A 6 10.47 2.17 19.91
C GLY A 6 11.61 1.95 18.92
N VAL A 7 11.43 1.06 17.93
CA VAL A 7 12.44 0.82 16.89
C VAL A 7 12.39 1.94 15.84
N SER A 8 13.54 2.55 15.58
CA SER A 8 13.73 3.64 14.63
C SER A 8 14.09 3.14 13.23
N CYS A 9 14.07 4.05 12.25
CA CYS A 9 14.53 3.74 10.89
C CYS A 9 15.99 3.26 10.87
N ALA A 10 16.83 3.87 11.70
CA ALA A 10 18.27 3.61 11.74
C ALA A 10 18.59 2.22 12.30
N ASP A 11 17.80 1.70 13.23
CA ASP A 11 18.02 0.37 13.81
C ASP A 11 18.00 -0.74 12.74
N CYS A 12 17.19 -0.57 11.69
CA CYS A 12 17.09 -1.50 10.58
C CYS A 12 17.99 -1.12 9.40
N HIS A 13 17.95 0.14 8.96
CA HIS A 13 18.57 0.59 7.71
C HIS A 13 20.01 1.10 7.85
N MET A 14 20.41 1.44 9.07
CA MET A 14 21.74 1.93 9.41
C MET A 14 22.31 1.16 10.62
N PRO A 15 22.34 -0.18 10.57
CA PRO A 15 22.68 -0.96 11.74
C PRO A 15 24.13 -0.71 12.16
N TYR A 16 24.41 -0.95 13.43
CA TYR A 16 25.79 -0.89 13.90
C TYR A 16 26.63 -2.02 13.32
N VAL A 17 27.82 -1.68 12.84
CA VAL A 17 28.83 -2.61 12.35
C VAL A 17 30.14 -2.42 13.12
N LYS A 18 30.96 -3.47 13.15
CA LYS A 18 32.26 -3.46 13.81
C LYS A 18 33.36 -3.30 12.77
N GLU A 19 34.18 -2.27 12.89
CA GLU A 19 35.39 -2.07 12.10
C GLU A 19 36.60 -2.10 13.04
N GLY A 20 37.41 -3.15 12.95
CA GLY A 20 38.48 -3.39 13.92
C GLY A 20 37.93 -3.46 15.35
N ASN A 21 38.31 -2.51 16.20
CA ASN A 21 37.88 -2.42 17.60
C ASN A 21 36.79 -1.37 17.86
N VAL A 22 36.29 -0.68 16.82
CA VAL A 22 35.27 0.36 16.97
C VAL A 22 33.91 -0.10 16.46
N LYS A 23 32.86 0.38 17.12
CA LYS A 23 31.47 0.22 16.69
C LYS A 23 31.05 1.50 15.96
N ILE A 24 30.64 1.37 14.71
CA ILE A 24 30.21 2.49 13.87
C ILE A 24 28.80 2.25 13.34
N THR A 25 28.10 3.33 12.99
CA THR A 25 26.80 3.27 12.31
C THR A 25 27.02 3.10 10.82
N SER A 26 26.44 2.06 10.22
CA SER A 26 26.46 1.90 8.76
C SER A 26 25.72 3.04 8.08
N HIS A 27 26.35 3.70 7.11
CA HIS A 27 25.71 4.72 6.27
C HIS A 27 25.27 4.15 4.91
N TRP A 28 25.43 2.84 4.69
CA TRP A 28 24.88 2.20 3.51
C TRP A 28 23.38 1.94 3.70
N TRP A 29 22.58 2.98 3.44
CA TRP A 29 21.11 2.91 3.53
C TRP A 29 20.56 2.01 2.42
N THR A 30 20.19 0.79 2.78
CA THR A 30 19.69 -0.22 1.85
C THR A 30 18.58 -1.06 2.49
N SER A 31 18.03 -2.02 1.75
CA SER A 31 17.16 -3.04 2.33
C SER A 31 17.86 -3.77 3.49
N PRO A 32 17.25 -3.83 4.69
CA PRO A 32 17.78 -4.57 5.85
C PRO A 32 17.95 -6.07 5.58
N LEU A 33 17.27 -6.62 4.56
CA LEU A 33 17.41 -8.01 4.14
C LEU A 33 18.83 -8.36 3.65
N LYS A 34 19.66 -7.36 3.31
CA LYS A 34 21.07 -7.54 2.96
C LYS A 34 21.98 -7.73 4.19
N HIS A 35 21.53 -7.34 5.38
CA HIS A 35 22.31 -7.35 6.64
C HIS A 35 21.49 -7.82 7.83
N MET A 36 20.77 -8.93 7.67
CA MET A 36 19.80 -9.39 8.68
C MET A 36 20.43 -9.72 10.03
N GLN A 37 21.69 -10.16 10.08
CA GLN A 37 22.41 -10.37 11.35
C GLN A 37 22.44 -9.08 12.19
N GLN A 38 22.74 -7.95 11.58
CA GLN A 38 22.87 -6.67 12.28
C GLN A 38 21.54 -5.93 12.41
N SER A 39 20.61 -6.10 11.46
CA SER A 39 19.32 -5.41 11.45
C SER A 39 18.19 -6.14 12.18
N CYS A 40 18.17 -7.48 12.17
CA CYS A 40 17.03 -8.27 12.65
C CYS A 40 17.38 -9.15 13.85
N LEU A 41 18.50 -9.87 13.79
CA LEU A 41 18.87 -10.89 14.78
C LEU A 41 19.40 -10.30 16.11
N VAL A 42 19.56 -8.98 16.18
CA VAL A 42 19.82 -8.25 17.42
C VAL A 42 18.61 -8.29 18.37
N CYS A 43 17.40 -8.44 17.82
CA CYS A 43 16.13 -8.49 18.56
C CYS A 43 15.40 -9.83 18.39
N HIS A 44 15.45 -10.43 17.20
CA HIS A 44 14.73 -11.67 16.89
C HIS A 44 15.58 -12.90 17.14
N ARG A 45 14.96 -13.95 17.70
CA ARG A 45 15.62 -15.24 18.00
C ARG A 45 15.35 -16.30 16.95
N GLU A 46 14.44 -16.05 16.01
CA GLU A 46 14.20 -16.91 14.86
C GLU A 46 15.38 -16.88 13.87
N SER A 47 15.45 -17.87 12.98
CA SER A 47 16.46 -17.90 11.91
C SER A 47 16.25 -16.78 10.90
N ALA A 48 17.34 -16.35 10.25
CA ALA A 48 17.31 -15.30 9.23
C ALA A 48 16.39 -15.70 8.05
N GLU A 49 16.38 -16.99 7.69
CA GLU A 49 15.54 -17.57 6.65
C GLU A 49 14.06 -17.38 6.98
N LYS A 50 13.64 -17.76 8.20
CA LYS A 50 12.26 -17.63 8.65
C LYS A 50 11.82 -16.17 8.71
N LEU A 51 12.68 -15.26 9.14
CA LEU A 51 12.36 -13.83 9.14
C LEU A 51 12.24 -13.27 7.72
N ARG A 52 13.11 -13.70 6.79
CA ARG A 52 13.07 -13.30 5.38
C ARG A 52 11.77 -13.77 4.72
N GLU A 53 11.37 -15.01 4.96
CA GLU A 53 10.10 -15.55 4.48
C GLU A 53 8.91 -14.73 5.00
N ARG A 54 8.91 -14.33 6.27
CA ARG A 54 7.84 -13.47 6.83
C ARG A 54 7.79 -12.08 6.20
N VAL A 55 8.96 -11.51 5.87
CA VAL A 55 9.03 -10.23 5.14
C VAL A 55 8.41 -10.40 3.76
N PHE A 56 8.85 -11.38 2.97
CA PHE A 56 8.30 -11.60 1.63
C PHE A 56 6.82 -11.96 1.64
N TYR A 57 6.37 -12.81 2.56
CA TYR A 57 4.95 -13.11 2.73
C TYR A 57 4.11 -11.83 2.91
N THR A 58 4.60 -10.88 3.70
CA THR A 58 3.92 -9.60 3.93
C THR A 58 3.91 -8.74 2.66
N GLN A 59 5.05 -8.67 1.98
CA GLN A 59 5.20 -7.88 0.75
C GLN A 59 4.35 -8.43 -0.40
N ASP A 60 4.32 -9.74 -0.58
CA ASP A 60 3.54 -10.42 -1.61
C ASP A 60 2.03 -10.18 -1.43
N ARG A 61 1.51 -10.33 -0.21
CA ARG A 61 0.11 -10.05 0.09
C ARG A 61 -0.27 -8.59 -0.13
N THR A 62 0.60 -7.68 0.27
CA THR A 62 0.38 -6.24 0.04
C THR A 62 0.41 -5.94 -1.45
N TYR A 63 1.34 -6.53 -2.21
CA TYR A 63 1.44 -6.36 -3.65
C TYR A 63 0.21 -6.90 -4.39
N GLU A 64 -0.27 -8.10 -4.03
CA GLU A 64 -1.51 -8.68 -4.55
C GLU A 64 -2.70 -7.75 -4.34
N MET A 65 -2.88 -7.25 -3.11
CA MET A 65 -3.97 -6.33 -2.78
C MET A 65 -3.83 -4.97 -3.47
N LYS A 66 -2.61 -4.45 -3.61
CA LYS A 66 -2.34 -3.21 -4.34
C LYS A 66 -2.74 -3.33 -5.81
N ASN A 67 -2.43 -4.47 -6.43
CA ASN A 67 -2.79 -4.72 -7.82
C ASN A 67 -4.30 -4.93 -7.99
N LEU A 68 -4.96 -5.61 -7.05
CA LEU A 68 -6.41 -5.74 -7.03
C LEU A 68 -7.07 -4.36 -6.98
N ALA A 69 -6.67 -3.53 -6.01
CA ALA A 69 -7.17 -2.16 -5.86
C ALA A 69 -6.94 -1.32 -7.13
N GLY A 70 -5.74 -1.39 -7.71
CA GLY A 70 -5.41 -0.69 -8.96
C GLY A 70 -6.30 -1.10 -10.13
N LYS A 71 -6.54 -2.41 -10.32
CA LYS A 71 -7.46 -2.92 -11.35
C LYS A 71 -8.90 -2.46 -11.12
N THR A 72 -9.37 -2.43 -9.88
CA THR A 72 -10.73 -1.95 -9.56
C THR A 72 -10.86 -0.45 -9.83
N ILE A 73 -9.82 0.34 -9.51
CA ILE A 73 -9.77 1.78 -9.80
C ILE A 73 -9.76 2.02 -11.31
N GLU A 74 -8.97 1.26 -12.08
CA GLU A 74 -8.97 1.33 -13.54
C GLU A 74 -10.38 1.10 -14.11
N LYS A 75 -11.08 0.08 -13.61
CA LYS A 75 -12.48 -0.18 -14.00
C LYS A 75 -13.41 0.99 -13.63
N ALA A 76 -13.22 1.62 -12.47
CA ALA A 76 -13.99 2.81 -12.08
C ALA A 76 -13.75 3.97 -13.07
N ILE A 77 -12.51 4.20 -13.49
CA ILE A 77 -12.16 5.22 -14.50
C ILE A 77 -12.88 4.93 -15.82
N GLN A 78 -12.85 3.67 -16.28
CA GLN A 78 -13.50 3.25 -17.52
C GLN A 78 -15.03 3.47 -17.47
N GLU A 79 -15.68 3.11 -16.36
CA GLU A 79 -17.12 3.29 -16.18
C GLU A 79 -17.52 4.77 -16.09
N ILE A 80 -16.75 5.60 -15.38
CA ILE A 80 -16.95 7.06 -15.34
C ILE A 80 -16.81 7.66 -16.73
N ALA A 81 -15.78 7.26 -17.49
CA ALA A 81 -15.56 7.75 -18.85
C ALA A 81 -16.69 7.34 -19.80
N LYS A 82 -17.24 6.13 -19.65
CA LYS A 82 -18.41 5.66 -20.39
C LYS A 82 -19.66 6.48 -20.04
N SER A 83 -19.90 6.73 -18.75
CA SER A 83 -21.04 7.54 -18.29
C SER A 83 -20.98 8.98 -18.75
N ALA A 84 -19.79 9.61 -18.69
CA ALA A 84 -19.60 10.98 -19.16
C ALA A 84 -19.90 11.17 -20.66
N LYS A 85 -19.84 10.10 -21.46
CA LYS A 85 -20.18 10.12 -22.89
C LYS A 85 -21.64 9.77 -23.19
N THR A 86 -22.44 9.43 -22.17
CA THR A 86 -23.82 8.98 -22.33
C THR A 86 -24.77 10.19 -22.43
N PRO A 87 -25.56 10.34 -23.51
CA PRO A 87 -26.49 11.45 -23.64
C PRO A 87 -27.55 11.47 -22.53
N GLY A 88 -27.71 12.61 -21.86
CA GLY A 88 -28.68 12.77 -20.78
C GLY A 88 -28.31 12.06 -19.48
N VAL A 89 -27.02 11.74 -19.28
CA VAL A 89 -26.50 11.22 -18.00
C VAL A 89 -26.84 12.17 -16.85
N ASN A 90 -27.13 11.60 -15.69
CA ASN A 90 -27.31 12.38 -14.47
C ASN A 90 -25.95 12.85 -13.93
N GLU A 91 -25.58 14.10 -14.24
CA GLU A 91 -24.28 14.70 -13.85
C GLU A 91 -24.06 14.72 -12.33
N LYS A 92 -25.11 14.92 -11.54
CA LYS A 92 -24.99 14.95 -10.07
C LYS A 92 -24.54 13.59 -9.52
N ILE A 93 -25.11 12.49 -10.04
CA ILE A 93 -24.70 11.14 -9.65
C ILE A 93 -23.30 10.81 -10.21
N LEU A 94 -22.99 11.27 -11.43
CA LEU A 94 -21.66 11.11 -12.02
C LEU A 94 -20.57 11.81 -11.20
N ASP A 95 -20.84 12.99 -10.64
CA ASP A 95 -19.92 13.70 -9.74
C ASP A 95 -19.67 12.96 -8.41
N GLN A 96 -20.68 12.23 -7.91
CA GLN A 96 -20.49 11.33 -6.77
C GLN A 96 -19.53 10.19 -7.13
N ALA A 97 -19.66 9.61 -8.34
CA ALA A 97 -18.73 8.59 -8.82
C ALA A 97 -17.30 9.13 -8.93
N ARG A 98 -17.11 10.34 -9.49
CA ARG A 98 -15.80 11.03 -9.58
C ARG A 98 -15.18 11.25 -8.19
N THR A 99 -16.00 11.64 -7.20
CA THR A 99 -15.56 11.85 -5.82
C THR A 99 -15.09 10.54 -5.17
N LEU A 100 -15.85 9.47 -5.33
CA LEU A 100 -15.49 8.14 -4.82
C LEU A 100 -14.22 7.59 -5.49
N HIS A 101 -14.07 7.79 -6.80
CA HIS A 101 -12.84 7.46 -7.51
C HIS A 101 -11.64 8.23 -6.95
N ARG A 102 -11.77 9.54 -6.69
CA ARG A 102 -10.70 10.34 -6.07
C ARG A 102 -10.27 9.77 -4.71
N GLN A 103 -11.23 9.37 -3.88
CA GLN A 103 -10.93 8.73 -2.59
C GLN A 103 -10.23 7.38 -2.78
N ALA A 104 -10.70 6.55 -3.72
CA ALA A 104 -10.09 5.27 -4.02
C ALA A 104 -8.62 5.43 -4.45
N GLN A 105 -8.35 6.35 -5.38
CA GLN A 105 -7.01 6.67 -5.84
C GLN A 105 -6.13 7.14 -4.69
N TRP A 106 -6.62 8.04 -3.84
CA TRP A 106 -5.86 8.55 -2.69
C TRP A 106 -5.43 7.43 -1.73
N TYR A 107 -6.36 6.54 -1.36
CA TYR A 107 -6.04 5.42 -0.47
C TYR A 107 -5.05 4.43 -1.09
N TRP A 108 -5.19 4.16 -2.39
CA TRP A 108 -4.25 3.31 -3.12
C TRP A 108 -2.85 3.94 -3.20
N ASP A 109 -2.78 5.24 -3.48
CA ASP A 109 -1.51 5.95 -3.70
C ASP A 109 -0.67 6.04 -2.42
N TRP A 110 -1.33 6.10 -1.25
CA TRP A 110 -0.64 6.02 0.05
C TRP A 110 0.21 4.75 0.18
N MET A 111 -0.25 3.63 -0.40
CA MET A 111 0.50 2.38 -0.43
C MET A 111 1.39 2.25 -1.67
N ALA A 112 1.01 2.83 -2.80
CA ALA A 112 1.80 2.76 -4.03
C ALA A 112 3.06 3.63 -3.99
N ALA A 113 3.03 4.75 -3.24
CA ALA A 113 4.16 5.65 -3.04
C ALA A 113 5.22 5.10 -2.07
N GLU A 114 4.93 3.99 -1.40
CA GLU A 114 5.77 3.37 -0.36
C GLU A 114 6.40 2.07 -0.90
N ASN A 115 7.72 1.92 -0.75
CA ASN A 115 8.48 0.85 -1.40
C ASN A 115 8.69 -0.40 -0.53
N SER A 116 8.42 -0.36 0.78
CA SER A 116 8.53 -1.55 1.66
C SER A 116 7.43 -2.57 1.42
N MET A 117 6.40 -2.24 0.64
CA MET A 117 5.24 -3.08 0.35
C MET A 117 4.59 -3.56 1.65
N GLY A 118 4.32 -2.61 2.55
CA GLY A 118 3.57 -2.87 3.78
C GLY A 118 4.38 -3.46 4.92
N PHE A 119 5.69 -3.69 4.79
CA PHE A 119 6.49 -4.24 5.88
C PHE A 119 6.48 -3.36 7.14
N HIS A 120 6.53 -2.03 6.99
CA HIS A 120 6.53 -1.11 8.12
C HIS A 120 5.22 -1.13 8.93
N ASN A 121 4.08 -1.31 8.26
CA ASN A 121 2.77 -1.41 8.89
C ASN A 121 1.76 -2.16 7.99
N PRO A 122 1.76 -3.51 8.03
CA PRO A 122 1.00 -4.30 7.06
C PRO A 122 -0.51 -4.24 7.28
N GLN A 123 -0.94 -4.12 8.54
CA GLN A 123 -2.35 -4.01 8.88
C GLN A 123 -2.95 -2.71 8.34
N GLU A 124 -2.26 -1.59 8.54
CA GLU A 124 -2.70 -0.29 8.00
C GLU A 124 -2.66 -0.29 6.47
N GLY A 125 -1.61 -0.88 5.88
CA GLY A 125 -1.51 -0.94 4.42
C GLY A 125 -2.65 -1.73 3.77
N LEU A 126 -2.99 -2.90 4.33
CA LEU A 126 -4.13 -3.68 3.86
C LEU A 126 -5.47 -3.00 4.15
N TYR A 127 -5.59 -2.28 5.28
CA TYR A 127 -6.79 -1.49 5.59
C TYR A 127 -7.03 -0.40 4.54
N LEU A 128 -6.01 0.40 4.20
CA LEU A 128 -6.12 1.45 3.19
C LEU A 128 -6.40 0.88 1.80
N LEU A 129 -5.76 -0.23 1.42
CA LEU A 129 -6.06 -0.91 0.16
C LEU A 129 -7.49 -1.46 0.12
N GLY A 130 -8.01 -1.95 1.24
CA GLY A 130 -9.42 -2.34 1.36
C GLY A 130 -10.38 -1.15 1.16
N LYS A 131 -10.05 0.01 1.75
CA LYS A 131 -10.79 1.26 1.52
C LYS A 131 -10.74 1.70 0.06
N ALA A 132 -9.59 1.54 -0.59
CA ALA A 132 -9.44 1.83 -2.02
C ALA A 132 -10.36 0.96 -2.88
N VAL A 133 -10.41 -0.35 -2.63
CA VAL A 133 -11.30 -1.29 -3.31
C VAL A 133 -12.78 -0.93 -3.11
N ASP A 134 -13.19 -0.68 -1.86
CA ASP A 134 -14.57 -0.31 -1.52
C ASP A 134 -15.01 0.99 -2.22
N CYS A 135 -14.21 2.04 -2.13
CA CYS A 135 -14.48 3.30 -2.82
C CYS A 135 -14.55 3.12 -4.34
N ALA A 136 -13.68 2.29 -4.92
CA ALA A 136 -13.68 2.03 -6.36
C ALA A 136 -14.93 1.26 -6.81
N HIS A 137 -15.38 0.26 -6.05
CA HIS A 137 -16.65 -0.42 -6.33
C HIS A 137 -17.85 0.52 -6.27
N LYS A 138 -17.93 1.37 -5.23
CA LYS A 138 -18.98 2.39 -5.12
C LYS A 138 -18.94 3.40 -6.26
N ALA A 139 -17.74 3.78 -6.71
CA ALA A 139 -17.57 4.65 -7.87
C ALA A 139 -18.11 3.99 -9.16
N ILE A 140 -17.85 2.70 -9.35
CA ILE A 140 -18.40 1.91 -10.47
C ILE A 140 -19.93 1.90 -10.42
N GLU A 141 -20.52 1.57 -9.27
CA GLU A 141 -21.97 1.53 -9.09
C GLU A 141 -22.61 2.88 -9.38
N LYS A 142 -22.05 3.97 -8.82
CA LYS A 142 -22.55 5.32 -9.08
C LYS A 142 -22.40 5.76 -10.53
N ALA A 143 -21.31 5.40 -11.19
CA ALA A 143 -21.15 5.67 -12.61
C ALA A 143 -22.22 4.93 -13.44
N GLN A 144 -22.52 3.68 -13.10
CA GLN A 144 -23.56 2.88 -13.76
C GLN A 144 -24.95 3.48 -13.51
N GLU A 145 -25.28 3.81 -12.27
CA GLU A 145 -26.53 4.45 -11.85
C GLU A 145 -26.77 5.77 -12.59
N ALA A 146 -25.72 6.60 -12.76
CA ALA A 146 -25.85 7.88 -13.45
C ALA A 146 -26.36 7.76 -14.90
N ARG A 147 -26.16 6.61 -15.56
CA ARG A 147 -26.65 6.34 -16.93
C ARG A 147 -28.08 5.82 -16.98
N THR A 148 -28.56 5.23 -15.89
CA THR A 148 -29.88 4.56 -15.84
C THR A 148 -30.89 5.31 -15.00
N ALA A 149 -30.46 6.26 -14.17
CA ALA A 149 -31.35 7.09 -13.37
C ALA A 149 -32.30 7.88 -14.29
N GLU A 150 -33.59 7.81 -13.98
CA GLU A 150 -34.59 8.67 -14.61
C GLU A 150 -34.25 10.14 -14.33
N ARG A 151 -34.53 11.00 -15.30
CA ARG A 151 -34.16 12.42 -15.28
C ARG A 151 -34.89 13.20 -14.21
#